data_AF-A0A9D7NJR3-F1
#
_entry.id   AF-A0A9D7NJR3-F1
#
_cell.length_a   1.000
_cell.length_b   1.000
_cell.length_c   1.000
_cell.angle_alpha   90.00
_cell.angle_beta   90.00
_cell.angle_gamma   90.00
#
_symmetry.space_group_name_H-M   'P 1'
#
loop_
_entity.id
_entity.type
_entity.pdbx_description
1 polymer ?
#
loop_
_entity_poly.entity_id
_entity_poly.type
_entity_poly.pdbx_seq_one_letter_code
_entity_poly.pdbx_strand_id
1 'polypeptide(L)'
;MQYQKITSGDTVIEFHNNWLGEETVIVKGQVVSKKSSIWGIDHKFSVLEKGKEVRFILTTKVDANMQVLLDLRRNGKKVVEDLPVKLGWMPKTPKNLHKQQGIQKLKEYKLEEALVDFKEALKENDEDPEIYFHMACAYSVLERTQDGFEALRKAVEHNLQNTEMILNHDMLAFLRLHDAFEGFFASGFKKYDKNDE
;
A
#
# COMPACT_ATOMS: atom_id res chain seq x y z
N MET A 1 -20.09 -12.05 4.60
CA MET A 1 -19.13 -10.94 4.69
C MET A 1 -19.80 -9.69 4.16
N GLN A 2 -19.52 -8.54 4.78
CA GLN A 2 -20.02 -7.25 4.34
C GLN A 2 -18.89 -6.48 3.65
N TYR A 3 -19.24 -5.68 2.65
CA TYR A 3 -18.30 -4.87 1.87
C TYR A 3 -18.91 -3.52 1.52
N GLN A 4 -18.12 -2.46 1.61
CA GLN A 4 -18.49 -1.15 1.11
C GLN A 4 -17.27 -0.41 0.57
N LYS A 5 -17.45 0.27 -0.56
CA LYS A 5 -16.46 1.18 -1.16
C LYS A 5 -16.96 2.61 -1.05
N ILE A 6 -16.09 3.52 -0.65
CA ILE A 6 -16.34 4.96 -0.50
C ILE A 6 -15.23 5.71 -1.24
N THR A 7 -15.60 6.68 -2.08
CA THR A 7 -14.64 7.59 -2.71
C THR A 7 -14.82 8.98 -2.11
N SER A 8 -13.72 9.59 -1.65
CA SER A 8 -13.71 10.96 -1.13
C SER A 8 -12.47 11.70 -1.63
N GLY A 9 -12.67 12.66 -2.54
CA GLY A 9 -11.55 13.26 -3.27
C GLY A 9 -10.86 12.23 -4.16
N ASP A 10 -9.54 12.18 -4.10
CA ASP A 10 -8.70 11.21 -4.85
C ASP A 10 -8.50 9.89 -4.07
N THR A 11 -9.08 9.78 -2.86
CA THR A 11 -8.91 8.61 -1.99
C THR A 11 -10.09 7.65 -2.13
N VAL A 12 -9.76 6.38 -2.38
CA VAL A 12 -10.67 5.24 -2.35
C VAL A 12 -10.48 4.50 -1.02
N ILE A 13 -11.57 4.36 -0.28
CA ILE A 13 -11.64 3.67 1.03
C ILE A 13 -12.54 2.45 0.86
N GLU A 14 -12.04 1.30 1.27
CA GLU A 14 -12.74 0.03 1.26
C GLU A 14 -12.93 -0.47 2.68
N PHE A 15 -14.16 -0.83 3.02
CA PHE A 15 -14.54 -1.36 4.32
C PHE A 15 -14.98 -2.81 4.17
N HIS A 16 -14.48 -3.66 5.04
CA HIS A 16 -14.85 -5.06 5.14
C HIS A 16 -15.22 -5.41 6.56
N ASN A 17 -16.27 -6.21 6.73
CA ASN A 17 -16.59 -6.82 8.00
C ASN A 17 -16.83 -8.32 7.81
N ASN A 18 -16.10 -9.14 8.55
CA ASN A 18 -16.30 -10.59 8.55
C ASN A 18 -17.46 -10.99 9.49
N TRP A 19 -17.85 -12.26 9.46
CA TRP A 19 -18.97 -12.73 10.29
C TRP A 19 -18.67 -12.71 11.80
N LEU A 20 -17.40 -12.63 12.18
CA LEU A 20 -16.94 -12.52 13.58
C LEU A 20 -16.84 -11.05 14.05
N GLY A 21 -17.21 -10.07 13.22
CA GLY A 21 -17.12 -8.65 13.55
C GLY A 21 -15.71 -8.07 13.39
N GLU A 22 -14.81 -8.74 12.67
CA GLU A 22 -13.50 -8.17 12.32
C GLU A 22 -13.65 -7.20 11.15
N GLU A 23 -13.49 -5.92 11.47
CA GLU A 23 -13.60 -4.78 10.59
C GLU A 23 -12.21 -4.41 10.05
N THR A 24 -12.06 -4.40 8.73
CA THR A 24 -10.83 -4.04 8.02
C THR A 24 -11.08 -2.87 7.09
N VAL A 25 -10.28 -1.81 7.23
CA VAL A 25 -10.28 -0.64 6.36
C VAL A 25 -9.05 -0.68 5.49
N ILE A 26 -9.26 -0.58 4.18
CA ILE A 26 -8.22 -0.62 3.16
C ILE A 26 -8.27 0.70 2.39
N VAL A 27 -7.12 1.30 2.17
CA VAL A 27 -6.98 2.50 1.34
C VAL A 27 -5.84 2.27 0.37
N LYS A 28 -6.08 2.53 -0.92
CA LYS A 28 -5.07 2.31 -1.98
C LYS A 28 -4.44 0.90 -1.91
N GLY A 29 -5.22 -0.12 -1.55
CA GLY A 29 -4.77 -1.51 -1.41
C GLY A 29 -4.01 -1.85 -0.12
N GLN A 30 -3.78 -0.89 0.77
CA GLN A 30 -3.11 -1.10 2.06
C GLN A 30 -4.10 -1.16 3.21
N VAL A 31 -3.92 -2.09 4.14
CA VAL A 31 -4.71 -2.16 5.39
C VAL A 31 -4.29 -1.01 6.30
N VAL A 32 -5.15 -0.01 6.45
CA VAL A 32 -4.90 1.16 7.31
C VAL A 32 -5.51 1.02 8.70
N SER A 33 -6.48 0.12 8.87
CA SER A 33 -7.00 -0.22 10.19
C SER A 33 -7.64 -1.61 10.19
N LYS A 34 -7.44 -2.35 11.28
CA LYS A 34 -8.07 -3.65 11.52
C LYS A 34 -8.48 -3.75 12.99
N LYS A 35 -9.77 -3.94 13.28
CA LYS A 35 -10.33 -3.97 14.65
C LYS A 35 -11.52 -4.92 14.72
N SER A 36 -11.90 -5.34 15.93
CA SER A 36 -13.14 -6.11 16.14
C SER A 36 -14.20 -5.25 16.81
N SER A 37 -15.45 -5.35 16.36
CA SER A 37 -16.56 -4.52 16.82
C SER A 37 -17.90 -5.26 16.72
N ILE A 38 -18.77 -5.03 17.70
CA ILE A 38 -20.16 -5.53 17.72
C ILE A 38 -21.17 -4.37 17.55
N TRP A 39 -20.84 -3.20 18.10
CA TRP A 39 -21.76 -2.04 18.18
C TRP A 39 -21.32 -0.83 17.35
N GLY A 40 -20.15 -0.91 16.73
CA GLY A 40 -19.52 0.20 16.03
C GLY A 40 -18.22 0.67 16.70
N ILE A 41 -17.29 1.16 15.88
CA ILE A 41 -15.99 1.68 16.31
C ILE A 41 -15.45 2.72 15.32
N ASP A 42 -14.54 3.57 15.80
CA ASP A 42 -13.79 4.50 14.95
C ASP A 42 -12.52 3.86 14.39
N HIS A 43 -12.36 3.96 13.07
CA HIS A 43 -11.13 3.73 12.33
C HIS A 43 -10.53 5.07 11.92
N LYS A 44 -9.45 5.47 12.60
CA LYS A 44 -8.73 6.73 12.33
C LYS A 44 -7.50 6.42 11.50
N PHE A 45 -7.31 7.12 10.39
CA PHE A 45 -6.15 6.98 9.51
C PHE A 45 -5.88 8.29 8.75
N SER A 46 -4.65 8.43 8.25
CA SER A 46 -4.23 9.56 7.42
C SER A 46 -3.79 9.06 6.05
N VAL A 47 -4.00 9.88 5.01
CA VAL A 47 -3.59 9.61 3.64
C VAL A 47 -2.88 10.84 3.10
N LEU A 48 -1.82 10.65 2.33
CA LEU A 48 -1.21 11.73 1.56
C LEU A 48 -1.99 11.91 0.26
N GLU A 49 -2.47 13.13 0.02
CA GLU A 49 -3.06 13.55 -1.24
C GLU A 49 -2.30 14.76 -1.78
N LYS A 50 -1.66 14.60 -2.95
CA LYS A 50 -0.87 15.68 -3.60
C LYS A 50 0.14 16.31 -2.62
N GLY A 51 0.81 15.46 -1.83
CA GLY A 51 1.79 15.87 -0.82
C GLY A 51 1.23 16.51 0.46
N LYS A 52 -0.10 16.56 0.65
CA LYS A 52 -0.74 17.06 1.88
C LYS A 52 -1.39 15.93 2.66
N GLU A 53 -1.17 15.92 3.97
CA GLU A 53 -1.83 14.97 4.86
C GLU A 53 -3.34 15.27 4.95
N VAL A 54 -4.16 14.26 4.71
CA VAL A 54 -5.62 14.30 4.87
C VAL A 54 -6.02 13.26 5.91
N ARG A 55 -6.74 13.70 6.95
CA ARG A 55 -7.16 12.84 8.05
C ARG A 55 -8.57 12.33 7.84
N PHE A 56 -8.75 11.03 8.05
CA PHE A 56 -10.03 10.37 7.96
C PHE A 56 -10.43 9.70 9.28
N ILE A 57 -11.73 9.72 9.55
CA ILE A 57 -12.36 8.89 10.58
C ILE A 57 -13.52 8.17 9.89
N LEU A 58 -13.40 6.86 9.73
CA LEU A 58 -14.49 5.99 9.33
C LEU A 58 -15.10 5.40 10.61
N THR A 59 -16.34 5.76 10.90
CA THR A 59 -17.07 5.27 12.07
C THR A 59 -18.06 4.21 11.62
N THR A 60 -17.94 3.01 12.17
CA THR A 60 -18.94 1.96 12.02
C THR A 60 -20.00 2.14 13.11
N LYS A 61 -21.25 1.86 12.77
CA LYS A 61 -22.39 1.84 13.70
C LYS A 61 -23.41 0.82 13.24
N VAL A 62 -24.32 0.45 14.13
CA VAL A 62 -25.36 -0.53 13.86
C VAL A 62 -26.73 0.11 14.13
N ASP A 63 -27.68 -0.05 13.21
CA ASP A 63 -29.05 0.42 13.40
C ASP A 63 -29.93 -0.59 14.16
N ALA A 64 -31.22 -0.25 14.35
CA ALA A 64 -32.17 -1.12 15.04
C ALA A 64 -32.40 -2.48 14.36
N ASN A 65 -32.06 -2.61 13.07
CA ASN A 65 -32.21 -3.84 12.28
C ASN A 65 -30.90 -4.64 12.22
N MET A 66 -29.90 -4.29 13.04
CA MET A 66 -28.55 -4.87 12.98
C MET A 66 -27.81 -4.59 11.66
N GLN A 67 -28.25 -3.59 10.89
CA GLN A 67 -27.56 -3.17 9.66
C GLN A 67 -26.34 -2.32 10.04
N VAL A 68 -25.17 -2.71 9.51
CA VAL A 68 -23.96 -1.91 9.67
C VAL A 68 -24.04 -0.70 8.75
N LEU A 69 -23.78 0.47 9.32
CA LEU A 69 -23.76 1.77 8.67
C LEU A 69 -22.38 2.41 8.81
N LEU A 70 -21.98 3.23 7.84
CA LEU A 70 -20.72 3.97 7.86
C LEU A 70 -20.95 5.47 7.86
N ASP A 71 -20.27 6.16 8.76
CA ASP A 71 -20.02 7.60 8.67
C ASP A 71 -18.55 7.81 8.27
N LEU A 72 -18.29 8.76 7.36
CA LEU A 72 -16.93 9.17 7.02
C LEU A 72 -16.75 10.65 7.34
N ARG A 73 -15.72 10.98 8.11
CA ARG A 73 -15.24 12.35 8.31
C ARG A 73 -13.90 12.52 7.60
N ARG A 74 -13.76 13.63 6.88
CA ARG A 74 -12.53 14.07 6.20
C ARG A 74 -12.14 15.43 6.76
N ASN A 75 -10.94 15.52 7.36
CA ASN A 75 -10.45 16.71 8.06
C ASN A 75 -11.49 17.30 9.04
N GLY A 76 -12.13 16.41 9.82
CA GLY A 76 -13.17 16.76 10.80
C GLY A 76 -14.58 17.00 10.22
N LYS A 77 -14.70 17.28 8.92
CA LYS A 77 -15.99 17.47 8.24
C LYS A 77 -16.62 16.12 7.88
N LYS A 78 -17.87 15.88 8.26
CA LYS A 78 -18.62 14.70 7.83
C LYS A 78 -18.89 14.80 6.32
N VAL A 79 -18.53 13.78 5.56
CA VAL A 79 -18.66 13.69 4.10
C VAL A 79 -19.52 12.51 3.65
N VAL A 80 -19.68 11.49 4.51
CA VAL A 80 -20.65 10.41 4.34
C VAL A 80 -21.35 10.20 5.68
N GLU A 81 -22.65 9.95 5.64
CA GLU A 81 -23.49 9.73 6.81
C GLU A 81 -24.44 8.56 6.53
N ASP A 82 -24.58 7.66 7.50
CA ASP A 82 -25.55 6.56 7.49
C ASP A 82 -25.50 5.70 6.22
N LEU A 83 -24.30 5.45 5.67
CA LEU A 83 -24.16 4.64 4.46
C LEU A 83 -24.32 3.15 4.81
N PRO A 84 -25.37 2.45 4.33
CA PRO A 84 -25.54 1.03 4.58
C PRO A 84 -24.46 0.19 3.91
N VAL A 85 -23.82 -0.67 4.70
CA VAL A 85 -22.86 -1.66 4.22
C VAL A 85 -23.61 -2.84 3.64
N LYS A 86 -23.45 -3.08 2.34
CA LYS A 86 -24.17 -4.15 1.67
C LYS A 86 -23.57 -5.52 2.00
N LEU A 87 -24.44 -6.53 1.99
CA LEU A 87 -23.99 -7.92 1.83
C LEU A 87 -23.32 -8.03 0.46
N GLY A 88 -22.03 -8.29 0.48
CA GLY A 88 -21.22 -8.34 -0.72
C GLY A 88 -20.05 -9.26 -0.45
N TRP A 89 -19.84 -10.21 -1.34
CA TRP A 89 -18.54 -10.86 -1.41
C TRP A 89 -17.55 -9.79 -1.86
N MET A 90 -16.37 -9.77 -1.24
CA MET A 90 -15.20 -9.19 -1.87
C MET A 90 -15.22 -9.65 -3.35
N PRO A 91 -15.22 -8.78 -4.39
CA PRO A 91 -14.37 -9.14 -5.52
C PRO A 91 -13.02 -9.45 -4.88
N LYS A 92 -12.43 -10.64 -5.08
CA LYS A 92 -11.24 -11.12 -4.36
C LYS A 92 -10.14 -10.05 -4.33
N THR A 93 -10.24 -9.06 -3.43
CA THR A 93 -9.69 -7.69 -3.59
C THR A 93 -9.97 -7.04 -4.97
N PRO A 94 -9.97 -5.71 -5.16
CA PRO A 94 -9.34 -5.21 -6.37
C PRO A 94 -7.86 -5.57 -6.21
N LYS A 95 -7.51 -6.83 -6.49
CA LYS A 95 -6.11 -7.19 -6.63
C LYS A 95 -5.64 -6.23 -7.69
N ASN A 96 -4.66 -5.43 -7.35
CA ASN A 96 -3.71 -5.02 -8.35
C ASN A 96 -3.13 -6.35 -8.91
N LEU A 97 -3.81 -6.89 -9.92
CA LEU A 97 -3.60 -8.24 -10.45
C LEU A 97 -2.16 -8.35 -10.90
N HIS A 98 -1.72 -7.27 -11.54
CA HIS A 98 -0.36 -7.03 -11.93
C HIS A 98 0.61 -7.06 -10.74
N LYS A 99 0.35 -6.39 -9.61
CA LYS A 99 1.20 -6.51 -8.41
C LYS A 99 1.39 -7.97 -7.98
N GLN A 100 0.32 -8.75 -7.96
CA GLN A 100 0.41 -10.16 -7.55
C GLN A 100 1.15 -11.04 -8.56
N GLN A 101 0.88 -10.84 -9.85
CA GLN A 101 1.59 -11.53 -10.92
C GLN A 101 3.08 -11.17 -10.90
N GLY A 102 3.41 -9.89 -10.66
CA GLY A 102 4.78 -9.42 -10.48
C GLY A 102 5.48 -10.08 -9.29
N ILE A 103 4.85 -10.14 -8.12
CA ILE A 103 5.41 -10.83 -6.95
C ILE A 103 5.62 -12.32 -7.24
N GLN A 104 4.67 -12.97 -7.91
CA GLN A 104 4.78 -14.38 -8.26
C GLN A 104 5.93 -14.63 -9.24
N LYS A 105 6.03 -13.82 -10.30
CA LYS A 105 7.12 -13.89 -11.28
C LYS A 105 8.49 -13.58 -10.66
N LEU A 106 8.55 -12.64 -9.72
CA LEU A 106 9.78 -12.35 -8.97
C LEU A 106 10.27 -13.57 -8.19
N LYS A 107 9.36 -14.28 -7.51
CA LYS A 107 9.68 -15.54 -6.79
C LYS A 107 10.13 -16.65 -7.75
N GLU A 108 9.64 -16.63 -8.98
CA GLU A 108 10.03 -17.54 -10.06
C GLU A 108 11.30 -17.08 -10.81
N TYR A 109 11.94 -15.98 -10.38
CA TYR A 109 13.09 -15.35 -11.05
C TYR A 109 12.83 -14.93 -12.51
N LYS A 110 11.57 -14.69 -12.88
CA LYS A 110 11.17 -14.06 -14.15
C LYS A 110 11.20 -12.55 -14.01
N LEU A 111 12.39 -11.99 -13.86
CA LEU A 111 12.62 -10.64 -13.35
C LEU A 111 12.07 -9.55 -14.28
N GLU A 112 12.31 -9.66 -15.58
CA GLU A 112 11.82 -8.71 -16.59
C GLU A 112 10.30 -8.73 -16.68
N GLU A 113 9.68 -9.91 -16.66
CA GLU A 113 8.23 -10.05 -16.67
C GLU A 113 7.61 -9.50 -15.38
N ALA A 114 8.28 -9.70 -14.24
CA ALA A 114 7.86 -9.12 -12.96
C ALA A 114 7.88 -7.59 -13.02
N LEU A 115 8.92 -7.00 -13.61
CA LEU A 115 9.02 -5.55 -13.80
C LEU A 115 7.93 -5.00 -14.73
N VAL A 116 7.53 -5.74 -15.77
CA VAL A 116 6.40 -5.35 -16.63
C VAL A 116 5.10 -5.29 -15.81
N ASP A 117 4.83 -6.33 -15.04
CA ASP A 117 3.63 -6.35 -14.19
C ASP A 117 3.69 -5.26 -13.10
N PHE A 118 4.84 -5.03 -12.47
CA PHE A 118 4.96 -3.94 -11.51
C PHE A 118 4.70 -2.56 -12.13
N LYS A 119 5.11 -2.34 -13.39
CA LYS A 119 4.80 -1.09 -14.09
C LYS A 119 3.31 -0.94 -14.38
N GLU A 120 2.62 -2.00 -14.78
CA GLU A 120 1.16 -1.97 -14.94
C GLU A 120 0.47 -1.72 -13.60
N ALA A 121 0.97 -2.34 -12.53
CA ALA A 121 0.47 -2.17 -11.19
C ALA A 121 0.57 -0.71 -10.71
N LEU A 122 1.68 -0.03 -10.99
CA LEU A 122 1.88 1.38 -10.64
C LEU A 122 0.97 2.33 -11.43
N LYS A 123 0.34 1.92 -12.54
CA LYS A 123 -0.67 2.75 -13.22
C LYS A 123 -1.95 2.91 -12.39
N GLU A 124 -2.24 1.93 -11.52
CA GLU A 124 -3.41 1.96 -10.63
C GLU A 124 -3.11 2.68 -9.31
N ASN A 125 -1.91 2.47 -8.77
CA ASN A 125 -1.42 3.14 -7.57
C ASN A 125 0.09 3.37 -7.71
N ASP A 126 0.46 4.59 -8.09
CA ASP A 126 1.84 5.01 -8.29
C ASP A 126 2.60 5.27 -6.98
N GLU A 127 1.93 5.15 -5.83
CA GLU A 127 2.47 5.39 -4.49
C GLU A 127 2.58 4.12 -3.65
N ASP A 128 2.58 2.91 -4.24
CA ASP A 128 2.70 1.66 -3.49
C ASP A 128 4.18 1.32 -3.16
N PRO A 129 4.64 1.51 -1.90
CA PRO A 129 6.02 1.26 -1.52
C PRO A 129 6.45 -0.21 -1.67
N GLU A 130 5.52 -1.16 -1.57
CA GLU A 130 5.83 -2.59 -1.70
C GLU A 130 6.13 -2.95 -3.16
N ILE A 131 5.47 -2.31 -4.13
CA ILE A 131 5.79 -2.51 -5.55
C ILE A 131 7.20 -2.01 -5.83
N TYR A 132 7.53 -0.79 -5.38
CA TYR A 132 8.87 -0.23 -5.55
C TYR A 132 9.96 -1.08 -4.88
N PHE A 133 9.71 -1.61 -3.69
CA PHE A 133 10.65 -2.53 -3.03
C PHE A 133 10.89 -3.80 -3.86
N HIS A 134 9.83 -4.43 -4.39
CA HIS A 134 9.98 -5.61 -5.24
C HIS A 134 10.64 -5.31 -6.58
N MET A 135 10.40 -4.13 -7.17
CA MET A 135 11.13 -3.67 -8.34
C MET A 135 12.63 -3.51 -8.04
N ALA A 136 12.99 -2.95 -6.88
CA ALA A 136 14.39 -2.86 -6.46
C ALA A 136 15.06 -4.24 -6.32
N CYS A 137 14.36 -5.22 -5.76
CA CYS A 137 14.83 -6.61 -5.72
C CYS A 137 15.08 -7.16 -7.13
N ALA A 138 14.14 -6.95 -8.07
CA ALA A 138 14.30 -7.39 -9.46
C ALA A 138 15.50 -6.70 -10.13
N TYR A 139 15.62 -5.38 -10.00
CA TYR A 139 16.73 -4.61 -10.56
C TYR A 139 18.08 -4.99 -9.97
N SER A 140 18.15 -5.26 -8.66
CA SER A 140 19.37 -5.71 -8.00
C SER A 140 19.86 -7.05 -8.55
N VAL A 141 18.96 -8.02 -8.73
CA VAL A 141 19.33 -9.34 -9.30
C VAL A 141 19.67 -9.24 -10.79
N LEU A 142 19.10 -8.26 -11.50
CA LEU A 142 19.46 -7.93 -12.89
C LEU A 142 20.71 -7.05 -13.00
N GLU A 143 21.37 -6.72 -11.89
CA GLU A 143 22.55 -5.83 -11.84
C GLU A 143 22.29 -4.43 -12.42
N ARG A 144 21.03 -3.97 -12.40
CA ARG A 144 20.61 -2.64 -12.85
C ARG A 144 20.68 -1.65 -11.70
N THR A 145 21.90 -1.27 -11.34
CA THR A 145 22.22 -0.45 -10.16
C THR A 145 21.37 0.81 -10.04
N GLN A 146 21.37 1.64 -11.09
CA GLN A 146 20.69 2.95 -11.09
C GLN A 146 19.18 2.80 -10.85
N ASP A 147 18.54 1.83 -11.51
CA ASP A 147 17.11 1.56 -11.38
C ASP A 147 16.78 0.99 -9.98
N GLY A 148 17.66 0.14 -9.45
CA GLY A 148 17.51 -0.47 -8.13
C GLY A 148 17.53 0.57 -7.00
N PHE A 149 18.51 1.47 -7.01
CA PHE A 149 18.58 2.56 -6.02
C PHE A 149 17.41 3.53 -6.12
N GLU A 150 16.99 3.90 -7.34
CA GLU A 150 15.82 4.76 -7.53
C GLU A 150 14.53 4.10 -7.02
N ALA A 151 14.37 2.79 -7.25
CA ALA A 151 13.23 2.05 -6.74
C ALA A 151 13.23 1.98 -5.20
N LEU A 152 14.38 1.75 -4.55
CA LEU A 152 14.48 1.81 -3.08
C LEU A 152 14.15 3.21 -2.54
N ARG A 153 14.66 4.25 -3.19
CA ARG A 153 14.38 5.65 -2.83
C ARG A 153 12.88 5.93 -2.84
N LYS A 154 12.18 5.51 -3.90
CA LYS A 154 10.72 5.62 -4.01
C LYS A 154 9.98 4.79 -2.97
N ALA A 155 10.43 3.57 -2.69
CA ALA A 155 9.82 2.74 -1.65
C ALA A 155 9.84 3.45 -0.30
N VAL A 156 10.98 4.06 0.07
CA VAL A 156 11.11 4.82 1.32
C VAL A 156 10.31 6.13 1.28
N GLU A 157 10.32 6.86 0.16
CA GLU A 157 9.51 8.07 -0.05
C GLU A 157 8.01 7.82 0.15
N HIS A 158 7.52 6.64 -0.28
CA HIS A 158 6.13 6.22 -0.12
C HIS A 158 5.86 5.43 1.18
N ASN A 159 6.70 5.60 2.20
CA ASN A 159 6.52 5.03 3.55
C ASN A 159 6.59 3.49 3.62
N LEU A 160 7.61 2.89 3.00
CA LEU A 160 7.96 1.48 3.26
C LEU A 160 8.08 1.23 4.77
N GLN A 161 7.22 0.36 5.29
CA GLN A 161 7.08 0.14 6.74
C GLN A 161 8.31 -0.50 7.38
N ASN A 162 8.99 -1.39 6.66
CA ASN A 162 10.14 -2.13 7.17
C ASN A 162 11.39 -1.86 6.32
N THR A 163 12.03 -0.70 6.54
CA THR A 163 13.26 -0.34 5.83
C THR A 163 14.45 -1.22 6.20
N GLU A 164 14.39 -1.97 7.31
CA GLU A 164 15.41 -2.98 7.66
C GLU A 164 15.53 -4.07 6.59
N MET A 165 14.45 -4.35 5.86
CA MET A 165 14.48 -5.30 4.73
C MET A 165 15.48 -4.87 3.63
N ILE A 166 15.77 -3.58 3.50
CA ILE A 166 16.78 -3.08 2.54
C ILE A 166 18.18 -3.61 2.91
N LEU A 167 18.45 -3.76 4.20
CA LEU A 167 19.73 -4.22 4.73
C LEU A 167 19.89 -5.74 4.68
N ASN A 168 18.78 -6.48 4.81
CA ASN A 168 18.85 -7.91 5.08
C ASN A 168 18.27 -8.80 3.96
N HIS A 169 17.49 -8.27 3.01
CA HIS A 169 16.84 -9.11 1.99
C HIS A 169 17.85 -9.58 0.92
N ASP A 170 17.94 -10.89 0.70
CA ASP A 170 18.97 -11.51 -0.15
C ASP A 170 19.06 -10.94 -1.57
N MET A 171 17.90 -10.73 -2.23
CA MET A 171 17.87 -10.19 -3.61
C MET A 171 18.49 -8.79 -3.74
N LEU A 172 18.65 -8.05 -2.64
CA LEU A 172 19.27 -6.72 -2.62
C LEU A 172 20.79 -6.76 -2.35
N ALA A 173 21.40 -7.95 -2.28
CA ALA A 173 22.82 -8.11 -1.97
C ALA A 173 23.73 -7.37 -2.97
N PHE A 174 23.43 -7.42 -4.26
CA PHE A 174 24.20 -6.72 -5.28
C PHE A 174 24.22 -5.20 -5.04
N LEU A 175 23.05 -4.59 -4.80
CA LEU A 175 22.98 -3.16 -4.45
C LEU A 175 23.72 -2.82 -3.16
N ARG A 176 23.71 -3.72 -2.16
CA ARG A 176 24.43 -3.51 -0.89
C ARG A 176 25.95 -3.56 -1.02
N LEU A 177 26.46 -4.28 -2.01
CA LEU A 177 27.89 -4.38 -2.31
C LEU A 177 28.39 -3.22 -3.19
N HIS A 178 27.49 -2.42 -3.75
CA HIS A 178 27.85 -1.28 -4.58
C HIS A 178 28.41 -0.14 -3.72
N ASP A 179 29.46 0.54 -4.20
CA ASP A 179 30.17 1.61 -3.46
C ASP A 179 29.23 2.75 -3.02
N ALA A 180 28.26 3.10 -3.87
CA ALA A 180 27.24 4.11 -3.57
C ALA A 180 26.28 3.73 -2.41
N PHE A 181 26.25 2.46 -1.96
CA PHE A 181 25.29 2.01 -0.94
C PHE A 181 25.51 2.68 0.41
N GLU A 182 26.76 2.86 0.85
CA GLU A 182 27.04 3.49 2.14
C GLU A 182 26.50 4.92 2.20
N GLY A 183 26.74 5.70 1.14
CA GLY A 183 26.19 7.05 0.99
C GLY A 183 24.66 7.05 0.92
N PHE A 184 24.09 6.09 0.18
CA PHE A 184 22.64 5.92 0.10
C PHE A 184 22.01 5.63 1.47
N PHE A 185 22.58 4.69 2.22
CA PHE A 185 22.16 4.35 3.57
C PHE A 185 22.30 5.54 4.53
N ALA A 186 23.44 6.23 4.53
CA ALA A 186 23.69 7.39 5.38
C ALA A 186 22.71 8.56 5.11
N SER A 187 22.20 8.67 3.88
CA SER A 187 21.17 9.65 3.52
C SER A 187 19.75 9.30 4.02
N GLY A 188 19.58 8.14 4.66
CA GLY A 188 18.27 7.57 4.97
C GLY A 188 17.55 7.10 3.72
N PHE A 189 18.28 6.54 2.75
CA PHE A 189 17.79 6.04 1.45
C PHE A 189 17.17 7.13 0.55
N LYS A 190 17.69 8.36 0.61
CA LYS A 190 17.15 9.53 -0.12
C LYS A 190 18.01 9.99 -1.30
N LYS A 191 19.31 9.74 -1.27
CA LYS A 191 20.27 10.23 -2.26
C LYS A 191 21.33 9.17 -2.53
N TYR A 192 21.64 8.94 -3.80
CA TYR A 192 22.75 8.10 -4.22
C TYR A 192 23.49 8.81 -5.37
N ASP A 193 24.79 8.56 -5.51
CA ASP A 193 25.55 9.14 -6.61
C ASP A 193 25.23 8.38 -7.90
N LYS A 194 24.85 9.11 -8.95
CA LYS A 194 24.43 8.51 -10.23
C LYS A 194 25.60 8.27 -11.18
N ASN A 195 26.82 8.63 -10.78
CA ASN A 195 27.94 8.81 -11.70
C ASN A 195 28.83 7.58 -11.92
N ASP A 196 28.51 6.43 -11.33
CA ASP A 196 29.27 5.19 -11.55
C ASP A 196 28.51 4.31 -12.57
N GLU A 197 28.78 4.55 -13.86
CA GLU A 197 28.55 3.62 -14.98
C GLU A 197 29.90 3.13 -15.52
#